data_AF-A0A3R9AVF9-F1
#
_entry.id   AF-A0A3R9AVF9-F1
#
_cell.length_a   1.000
_cell.length_b   1.000
_cell.length_c   1.000
_cell.angle_alpha   90.00
_cell.angle_beta   90.00
_cell.angle_gamma   90.00
#
_symmetry.space_group_name_H-M   'P 1'
#
loop_
_entity.id
_entity.type
_entity.pdbx_description
1 polymer ?
#
loop_
_entity_poly.entity_id
_entity_poly.type
_entity_poly.pdbx_seq_one_letter_code
_entity_poly.pdbx_strand_id
1 'polypeptide(L)' 'MKRIVEQARCMHILHFLDEPDSLCKARLALRNQVKSHDFAVTEKEYELTSRYFVAPVKEEGFNIKRYSSDAG' A
#
# COMPACT_ATOMS: atom_id res chain seq x y z
N MET A 1 13.98 6.41 2.74
CA MET A 1 13.39 7.01 1.52
C MET A 1 13.63 8.52 1.39
N LYS A 2 13.31 9.34 2.40
CA LYS A 2 13.43 10.81 2.32
C LYS A 2 14.81 11.34 1.88
N ARG A 3 15.90 10.81 2.46
CA ARG A 3 17.27 11.17 2.08
C ARG A 3 17.57 10.93 0.59
N ILE A 4 17.03 9.85 0.00
CA ILE A 4 17.23 9.52 -1.41
C ILE A 4 16.53 10.56 -2.30
N VAL A 5 15.29 10.93 -1.93
CA VAL A 5 14.50 11.96 -2.62
C VAL A 5 15.20 13.32 -2.57
N GLU A 6 15.66 13.74 -1.39
CA GLU A 6 16.38 15.00 -1.20
C GLU A 6 17.67 15.07 -2.03
N GLN A 7 18.42 13.96 -2.10
CA GLN A 7 19.64 13.86 -2.89
C GLN A 7 19.40 13.84 -4.39
N ALA A 8 18.32 13.19 -4.84
CA ALA A 8 18.01 13.03 -6.27
C ALA A 8 17.63 14.35 -6.95
N ARG A 9 17.20 15.37 -6.19
CA ARG A 9 16.79 16.70 -6.70
C ARG A 9 15.74 16.62 -7.82
N CYS A 10 14.90 15.60 -7.81
CA CYS A 10 13.81 15.41 -8.74
C CYS A 10 12.45 15.47 -8.01
N MET A 11 11.38 15.69 -8.78
CA MET A 11 10.04 15.57 -8.21
C MET A 11 9.78 14.11 -7.77
N HIS A 12 9.13 13.97 -6.62
CA HIS A 12 8.71 12.69 -6.07
C HIS A 12 7.23 12.74 -5.69
N ILE A 13 6.56 11.59 -5.73
CA ILE A 13 5.19 11.42 -5.27
C ILE A 13 5.10 10.11 -4.47
N LEU A 14 4.51 10.16 -3.27
CA LEU A 14 4.09 8.98 -2.52
C LEU A 14 2.65 8.65 -2.90
N HIS A 15 2.44 7.53 -3.60
CA HIS A 15 1.11 7.05 -3.96
C HIS A 15 0.53 6.25 -2.79
N PHE A 16 -0.54 6.76 -2.18
CA PHE A 16 -1.22 6.10 -1.07
C PHE A 16 -2.57 5.57 -1.53
N LEU A 17 -2.75 4.25 -1.45
CA LEU A 17 -4.03 3.58 -1.72
C LEU A 17 -4.77 3.42 -0.38
N ASP A 18 -5.77 4.27 -0.16
CA ASP A 18 -6.56 4.36 1.05
C ASP A 18 -7.81 3.47 0.92
N GLU A 19 -7.57 2.16 0.90
CA GLU A 19 -8.60 1.14 0.76
C GLU A 19 -8.84 0.41 2.08
N PRO A 20 -10.08 -0.01 2.37
CA PRO A 20 -10.36 -0.78 3.57
C PRO A 20 -9.73 -2.17 3.50
N ASP A 21 -9.30 -2.69 4.66
CA ASP A 21 -8.72 -4.03 4.82
C ASP A 21 -9.60 -5.13 4.23
N SER A 22 -10.93 -5.01 4.34
CA SER A 22 -11.88 -5.96 3.77
C SER A 22 -11.75 -6.10 2.25
N LEU A 23 -11.57 -4.98 1.55
CA LEU A 23 -11.35 -4.96 0.10
C LEU A 23 -9.99 -5.54 -0.26
N CYS A 24 -8.95 -5.21 0.52
CA CYS A 24 -7.61 -5.77 0.33
C CYS A 24 -7.60 -7.29 0.48
N LYS A 25 -8.27 -7.83 1.51
CA LYS A 25 -8.41 -9.27 1.75
C LYS A 25 -9.22 -9.97 0.66
N ALA A 26 -10.31 -9.35 0.19
CA ALA A 26 -11.09 -9.90 -0.93
C ALA A 26 -10.24 -9.99 -2.21
N ARG A 27 -9.45 -8.96 -2.53
CA ARG A 27 -8.53 -8.96 -3.68
C ARG A 27 -7.40 -9.99 -3.51
N LEU A 28 -6.88 -10.15 -2.29
CA LEU A 28 -5.89 -11.18 -1.96
C LEU A 28 -6.43 -12.59 -2.22
N ALA A 29 -7.66 -12.89 -1.76
CA ALA A 29 -8.29 -14.18 -1.97
C ALA A 29 -8.46 -14.49 -3.46
N LEU A 30 -8.94 -13.52 -4.25
CA LEU A 30 -9.06 -13.67 -5.70
C LEU A 30 -7.69 -13.94 -6.35
N ARG A 31 -6.65 -13.20 -5.97
CA ARG A 31 -5.29 -13.41 -6.49
C ARG A 31 -4.78 -14.82 -6.18
N ASN A 32 -4.98 -15.31 -4.95
CA ASN A 32 -4.53 -16.64 -4.55
C ASN A 32 -5.24 -17.77 -5.31
N GLN A 33 -6.48 -17.55 -5.77
CA GLN A 33 -7.21 -18.53 -6.59
C GLN A 33 -6.63 -18.67 -8.01
N VAL A 34 -6.06 -17.59 -8.57
CA VAL A 34 -5.50 -17.59 -9.94
C VAL A 34 -4.23 -18.44 -10.05
N LYS A 35 -3.52 -18.71 -8.94
CA LYS A 35 -2.30 -19.55 -8.86
C LYS A 35 -1.22 -19.20 -9.91
N SER A 36 -1.15 -17.95 -10.35
CA SER A 36 -0.17 -17.51 -11.36
C SER A 36 1.24 -17.28 -10.79
N HIS A 37 1.41 -17.43 -9.46
CA HIS A 37 2.67 -17.23 -8.77
C HIS A 37 2.78 -18.14 -7.54
N ASP A 38 4.00 -18.52 -7.16
CA ASP A 38 4.28 -19.39 -6.00
C ASP A 38 3.97 -18.74 -4.64
N PHE A 39 3.71 -17.42 -4.62
CA PHE A 39 3.46 -16.66 -3.39
C PHE A 39 1.97 -16.52 -3.06
N ALA A 40 1.40 -17.49 -2.36
CA ALA A 40 0.03 -17.40 -1.86
C ALA A 40 0.00 -16.92 -0.39
N VAL A 41 -0.04 -15.60 -0.18
CA VAL A 41 -0.12 -15.00 1.16
C VAL A 41 -1.47 -15.34 1.80
N THR A 42 -1.44 -15.93 2.98
CA THR A 42 -2.65 -16.23 3.78
C THR A 42 -3.23 -14.96 4.41
N GLU A 43 -4.50 -15.00 4.80
CA GLU A 43 -5.12 -13.88 5.51
C GLU A 43 -4.41 -13.56 6.84
N LYS A 44 -3.95 -14.58 7.57
CA LYS A 44 -3.18 -14.42 8.82
C LYS A 44 -1.84 -13.73 8.59
N GLU A 45 -1.15 -14.05 7.49
CA GLU A 45 0.10 -13.38 7.12
C GLU A 45 -0.16 -11.93 6.68
N TYR A 46 -1.26 -11.68 5.96
CA TYR A 46 -1.69 -10.32 5.64
C TYR A 46 -1.87 -9.49 6.91
N GLU A 47 -2.64 -9.98 7.89
CA GLU A 47 -2.86 -9.30 9.17
C GLU A 47 -1.57 -9.06 9.96
N LEU A 48 -0.68 -10.07 10.00
CA LEU A 48 0.60 -9.95 10.68
C LEU A 48 1.46 -8.83 10.08
N THR A 49 1.39 -8.65 8.75
CA THR A 49 2.19 -7.65 8.04
C THR A 49 1.54 -6.27 8.11
N SER A 50 0.21 -6.20 7.92
CA SER A 50 -0.55 -4.95 7.89
C SER A 50 -0.60 -4.25 9.24
N ARG A 51 -0.44 -4.96 10.37
CA ARG A 51 -0.43 -4.34 11.71
C ARG A 51 0.66 -3.29 11.92
N TYR A 52 1.73 -3.33 11.13
CA TYR A 52 2.83 -2.37 11.21
C TYR A 52 2.64 -1.18 10.26
N PHE A 53 1.61 -1.23 9.40
CA PHE A 53 1.31 -0.15 8.49
C PHE A 53 0.78 1.05 9.26
N VAL A 54 1.32 2.22 8.93
CA VAL A 54 0.82 3.52 9.39
C VAL A 54 0.60 4.35 8.14
N ALA A 55 -0.61 4.91 8.01
CA ALA A 55 -0.95 5.78 6.88
C ALA A 55 -0.02 7.01 6.87
N PRO A 56 0.40 7.49 5.69
CA PRO A 56 1.35 8.58 5.63
C PRO A 56 0.76 9.88 6.15
N VAL A 57 1.53 10.60 6.97
CA VAL A 57 1.15 11.88 7.56
C VAL A 57 1.94 13.04 6.95
N LYS A 58 1.43 14.28 7.09
CA LYS A 58 2.04 15.46 6.47
C LYS A 58 3.44 15.74 6.99
N GLU A 59 3.68 15.42 8.26
CA GLU A 59 4.92 15.66 9.00
C GLU A 59 6.10 14.86 8.43
N GLU A 60 5.83 13.77 7.70
CA GLU A 60 6.86 13.01 6.99
C GLU A 60 7.50 13.83 5.86
N GLY A 61 6.76 14.77 5.27
CA GLY A 61 7.24 15.70 4.25
C GLY A 61 7.29 15.13 2.84
N PHE A 62 6.44 14.14 2.53
CA PHE A 62 6.28 13.62 1.16
C PHE A 62 5.16 14.36 0.40
N ASN A 63 5.32 14.47 -0.92
CA ASN A 63 4.20 14.85 -1.79
C ASN A 63 3.26 13.65 -1.96
N ILE A 64 2.12 13.62 -1.26
CA ILE A 64 1.23 12.44 -1.24
C ILE A 64 0.12 12.61 -2.29
N LYS A 65 -0.07 11.59 -3.14
CA LYS A 65 -1.27 11.43 -3.97
C LYS A 65 -2.08 10.26 -3.43
N ARG A 66 -3.27 10.56 -2.92
CA ARG A 66 -4.19 9.57 -2.35
C ARG A 66 -5.17 9.05 -3.40
N TYR A 67 -5.47 7.76 -3.33
CA TYR A 67 -6.44 7.07 -4.15
C TYR A 67 -7.38 6.28 -3.25
N SER A 68 -8.65 6.20 -3.64
CA SER A 68 -9.67 5.43 -2.96
C SER A 68 -10.69 4.98 -4.01
N SER A 69 -11.12 3.73 -3.94
CA SER A 69 -12.10 3.15 -4.87
C SER A 69 -13.50 3.76 -4.70
N ASP A 70 -13.74 4.47 -3.57
CA ASP A 70 -14.96 5.23 -3.28
C ASP A 70 -14.96 6.66 -3.88
N ALA A 71 -13.88 7.07 -4.54
CA ALA A 71 -13.88 8.32 -5.30
C ALA A 71 -14.47 8.07 -6.69
N GLY A 72 -15.80 8.14 -6.78
CA GLY A 72 -16.49 8.45 -8.03
C GLY A 72 -16.17 9.85 -8.54
#